data_AF-A0A9W8HVF8-F1
#
_entry.id   AF-A0A9W8HVF8-F1
#
_cell.length_a   1.000
_cell.length_b   1.000
_cell.length_c   1.000
_cell.angle_alpha   90.00
_cell.angle_beta   90.00
_cell.angle_gamma   90.00
#
_symmetry.space_group_name_H-M   'P 1'
#
loop_
_entity.id
_entity.type
_entity.pdbx_description
1 polymer ?
#
loop_
_entity_poly.entity_id
_entity_poly.type
_entity_poly.pdbx_seq_one_letter_code
_entity_poly.pdbx_strand_id
1 'polypeptide(L)'
;MLTPVASLLRQGARPTSATLLHGFASGMQTRAFGIKTTLKVQEHLTKIIRQERENINNSGKNKDESSDKKAHKPNEEMQVTGPEPFKDTILENMPSELRVPRFPAPMREEIMDHKWSTPDLEAIEVGATKHRIPDRVSDKFALWAVKSIRKPTDLFFRNKYFHRSVMLEVVAAVPGMVGGLIRHIKSLQGMRHDGGWIGHLLHEAENERMHLMTWMEIGKPVLWERALIATVQTGFFAVFSLLYMISPRTAHRVVGYLEEEAVSSYTHFLEEIDAGRIENVKAPEIALVYWNLDPKATLRDVVLAVRADEALHRDTNHHFSDRIRANRESLFEDMENVGDKPHIKY
;
A
#
# COMPACT_ATOMS: atom_id res chain seq x y z
N MET A 1 14.00 -39.01 2.74
CA MET A 1 13.63 -39.85 3.89
C MET A 1 12.78 -39.02 4.83
N LEU A 2 11.45 -39.09 4.64
CA LEU A 2 10.43 -38.47 5.48
C LEU A 2 9.73 -39.61 6.22
N THR A 3 9.74 -39.57 7.55
CA THR A 3 9.01 -40.52 8.41
C THR A 3 7.53 -40.15 8.48
N PRO A 4 6.61 -41.14 8.57
CA PRO A 4 5.16 -40.92 8.56
C PRO A 4 4.64 -40.61 9.98
N VAL A 5 3.96 -39.49 10.16
CA VAL A 5 3.21 -39.14 11.41
C VAL A 5 1.71 -39.44 11.24
N ALA A 6 1.35 -40.35 10.35
CA ALA A 6 -0.04 -40.78 10.13
C ALA A 6 -0.22 -42.27 10.46
N SER A 7 -0.14 -42.65 11.74
CA SER A 7 -0.54 -44.00 12.18
C SER A 7 -0.81 -44.16 13.69
N LEU A 8 -1.06 -43.09 14.46
CA LEU A 8 -1.31 -43.22 15.92
C LEU A 8 -2.62 -42.57 16.36
N LEU A 9 -3.71 -42.92 15.66
CA LEU A 9 -5.09 -42.75 16.16
C LEU A 9 -5.94 -44.01 15.91
N ARG A 10 -5.35 -45.19 16.13
CA ARG A 10 -6.09 -46.45 16.31
C ARG A 10 -5.34 -47.34 17.30
N GLN A 11 -5.43 -46.99 18.58
CA GLN A 11 -5.43 -47.89 19.74
C GLN A 11 -5.37 -47.02 21.00
N GLY A 12 -6.40 -47.14 21.85
CA GLY A 12 -6.57 -46.32 23.04
C GLY A 12 -5.59 -46.69 24.16
N ALA A 13 -4.38 -46.10 24.11
CA ALA A 13 -3.43 -46.17 25.22
C ALA A 13 -3.10 -44.75 25.72
N ARG A 14 -3.28 -44.51 27.01
CA ARG A 14 -2.86 -43.26 27.69
C ARG A 14 -1.33 -43.25 27.85
N PRO A 15 -0.62 -42.15 27.55
CA PRO A 15 0.82 -42.08 27.76
C PRO A 15 1.16 -41.98 29.25
N THR A 16 2.17 -42.74 29.70
CA THR A 16 2.70 -42.69 31.06
C THR A 16 3.73 -41.55 31.23
N SER A 17 3.91 -41.08 32.47
CA SER A 17 4.70 -39.89 32.84
C SER A 17 6.17 -39.88 32.39
N ALA A 18 6.71 -40.98 31.88
CA ALA A 18 8.10 -41.06 31.37
C ALA A 18 8.26 -40.46 29.96
N THR A 19 7.22 -40.47 29.11
CA THR A 19 7.31 -39.97 27.73
C THR A 19 7.29 -38.44 27.65
N LEU A 20 6.75 -37.76 28.67
CA LEU A 20 6.72 -36.29 28.77
C LEU A 20 8.06 -35.68 29.22
N LEU A 21 8.87 -36.42 29.98
CA LEU A 21 10.16 -35.92 30.50
C LEU A 21 11.27 -35.90 29.43
N HIS A 22 11.25 -36.82 28.46
CA HIS A 22 12.27 -36.85 27.40
C HIS A 22 12.07 -35.75 26.34
N GLY A 23 10.81 -35.33 26.08
CA GLY A 23 10.49 -34.23 25.17
C GLY A 23 10.88 -32.84 25.70
N PHE A 24 10.81 -32.63 27.01
CA PHE A 24 11.22 -31.38 27.66
C PHE A 24 12.74 -31.18 27.65
N ALA A 25 13.53 -32.24 27.86
CA ALA A 25 14.99 -32.17 27.84
C ALA A 25 15.55 -31.85 26.44
N SER A 26 14.94 -32.38 25.38
CA SER A 26 15.28 -32.09 23.98
C SER A 26 15.00 -30.63 23.62
N GLY A 27 13.86 -30.07 24.04
CA GLY A 27 13.49 -28.67 23.76
C GLY A 27 14.33 -27.63 24.52
N MET A 28 14.85 -27.98 25.70
CA MET A 28 15.75 -27.11 26.46
C MET A 28 17.16 -27.03 25.84
N GLN A 29 17.67 -28.11 25.25
CA GLN A 29 18.97 -28.10 24.56
C GLN A 29 18.96 -27.26 23.28
N THR A 30 17.87 -27.28 22.50
CA THR A 30 17.75 -26.46 21.27
C THR A 30 17.60 -24.96 21.58
N ARG A 31 16.87 -24.61 22.65
CA ARG A 31 16.77 -23.21 23.12
C ARG A 31 18.09 -22.69 23.70
N ALA A 32 18.85 -23.53 24.41
CA ALA A 32 20.17 -23.15 24.93
C ALA A 32 21.22 -22.94 23.82
N PHE A 33 21.14 -23.69 22.71
CA PHE A 33 22.01 -23.50 21.55
C PHE A 33 21.69 -22.21 20.77
N GLY A 34 20.40 -21.88 20.62
CA GLY A 34 19.95 -20.62 20.03
C GLY A 34 20.43 -19.41 20.84
N ILE A 35 20.25 -19.41 22.16
CA ILE A 35 20.68 -18.31 23.04
C ILE A 35 22.21 -18.15 23.07
N LYS A 36 22.98 -19.26 23.06
CA LYS A 36 24.45 -19.20 22.99
C LYS A 36 24.96 -18.64 21.66
N THR A 37 24.26 -18.89 20.56
CA THR A 37 24.61 -18.34 19.24
C THR A 37 24.33 -16.84 19.18
N THR A 38 23.18 -16.39 19.69
CA THR A 38 22.81 -14.97 19.74
C THR A 38 23.77 -14.15 20.63
N LEU A 39 24.19 -14.70 21.78
CA LEU A 39 25.16 -14.05 22.67
C LEU A 39 26.55 -13.93 22.03
N LYS A 40 27.01 -14.96 21.29
CA LYS A 40 28.28 -14.90 20.56
C LYS A 40 28.28 -13.86 19.44
N VAL A 41 27.17 -13.68 18.74
CA VAL A 41 27.01 -12.65 17.71
C VAL A 41 27.04 -11.26 18.36
N GLN A 42 26.37 -11.08 19.49
CA GLN A 42 26.33 -9.81 20.22
C GLN A 42 27.72 -9.43 20.79
N GLU A 43 28.47 -10.39 21.34
CA GLU A 43 29.86 -10.17 21.77
C GLU A 43 30.78 -9.81 20.59
N HIS A 44 30.58 -10.42 19.42
CA HIS A 44 31.40 -10.14 18.26
C HIS A 44 31.14 -8.74 17.69
N LEU A 45 29.87 -8.33 17.61
CA LEU A 45 29.48 -6.98 17.21
C LEU A 45 30.01 -5.91 18.19
N THR A 46 29.99 -6.20 19.49
CA THR A 46 30.51 -5.27 20.51
C THR A 46 32.03 -5.08 20.38
N LYS A 47 32.78 -6.13 20.00
CA LYS A 47 34.22 -6.04 19.73
C LYS A 47 34.52 -5.22 18.47
N ILE A 48 33.73 -5.37 17.41
CA ILE A 48 33.87 -4.60 16.16
C ILE A 48 33.65 -3.11 16.43
N ILE A 49 32.57 -2.76 17.15
CA ILE A 49 32.26 -1.37 17.52
C ILE A 49 33.37 -0.76 18.38
N ARG A 50 33.97 -1.54 19.30
CA ARG A 50 35.09 -1.07 20.13
C ARG A 50 36.35 -0.81 19.29
N GLN A 51 36.64 -1.68 18.33
CA GLN A 51 37.80 -1.57 17.45
C GLN A 51 37.71 -0.33 16.54
N GLU A 52 36.53 -0.04 15.99
CA GLU A 52 36.31 1.19 15.20
C GLU A 52 36.48 2.46 16.04
N ARG A 53 36.02 2.44 17.30
CA ARG A 53 36.15 3.59 18.21
C ARG A 53 37.60 3.87 18.61
N GLU A 54 38.42 2.83 18.75
CA GLU A 54 39.86 2.96 18.99
C GLU A 54 40.61 3.46 17.75
N ASN A 55 40.21 3.04 16.55
CA ASN A 55 40.79 3.52 15.29
C ASN A 55 40.49 5.01 15.04
N ILE A 56 39.29 5.48 15.38
CA ILE A 56 38.91 6.90 15.29
C ILE A 56 39.73 7.75 16.27
N ASN A 57 39.95 7.28 17.50
CA ASN A 57 40.73 8.02 18.49
C ASN A 57 42.24 8.07 18.18
N ASN A 58 42.79 7.07 17.48
CA ASN A 58 44.20 7.07 17.07
C ASN A 58 44.47 7.92 15.82
N SER A 59 43.46 8.15 14.97
CA SER A 59 43.60 9.03 13.80
C SER A 59 43.66 10.53 14.14
N GLY A 60 43.30 10.92 15.37
CA GLY A 60 43.27 12.32 15.82
C GLY A 60 44.54 12.82 16.52
N LYS A 61 45.59 11.99 16.66
CA LYS A 61 46.78 12.33 17.47
C LYS A 61 48.05 12.72 16.71
N ASN A 62 48.03 12.77 15.38
CA ASN A 62 49.16 13.23 14.58
C ASN A 62 48.77 14.47 13.77
N LYS A 63 48.90 15.65 14.40
CA LYS A 63 49.20 16.93 13.74
C LYS A 63 49.64 17.98 14.77
N ASP A 64 50.97 18.12 14.79
CA ASP A 64 51.78 19.33 14.95
C ASP A 64 52.03 19.97 16.33
N GLU A 65 53.30 19.86 16.71
CA GLU A 65 54.07 20.56 17.73
C GLU A 65 54.39 22.02 17.33
N SER A 66 54.63 22.90 18.32
CA SER A 66 55.79 23.82 18.40
C SER A 66 55.51 25.14 19.17
N SER A 67 56.40 25.40 20.14
CA SER A 67 56.67 26.56 21.03
C SER A 67 56.26 28.00 20.63
N ASP A 68 55.84 28.85 21.59
CA ASP A 68 56.70 29.85 22.27
C ASP A 68 56.01 30.57 23.47
N LYS A 69 56.81 31.21 24.34
CA LYS A 69 56.51 31.75 25.69
C LYS A 69 55.84 33.14 25.71
N LYS A 70 54.88 33.37 26.65
CA LYS A 70 54.91 34.38 27.77
C LYS A 70 53.51 34.89 28.22
N ALA A 71 53.26 34.72 29.52
CA ALA A 71 52.67 35.62 30.54
C ALA A 71 51.35 36.41 30.33
N HIS A 72 50.49 36.22 31.35
CA HIS A 72 49.52 37.11 32.00
C HIS A 72 48.02 37.06 31.59
N LYS A 73 47.20 36.73 32.61
CA LYS A 73 45.72 36.60 32.72
C LYS A 73 45.02 37.98 32.57
N PRO A 74 43.70 38.09 32.24
CA PRO A 74 42.61 37.53 33.08
C PRO A 74 41.34 37.01 32.38
N ASN A 75 40.63 36.14 33.12
CA ASN A 75 39.24 35.67 32.98
C ASN A 75 38.46 36.04 31.71
N GLU A 76 38.27 35.08 30.81
CA GLU A 76 37.10 35.05 29.94
C GLU A 76 36.02 34.20 30.59
N GLU A 77 34.87 34.84 30.81
CA GLU A 77 33.62 34.21 31.22
C GLU A 77 33.30 33.04 30.29
N MET A 78 33.05 31.88 30.87
CA MET A 78 32.49 30.74 30.14
C MET A 78 31.06 31.11 29.75
N GLN A 79 30.91 31.76 28.60
CA GLN A 79 29.63 31.84 27.92
C GLN A 79 29.22 30.40 27.65
N VAL A 80 28.23 29.92 28.39
CA VAL A 80 27.49 28.71 28.08
C VAL A 80 26.79 29.02 26.76
N THR A 81 27.45 28.72 25.64
CA THR A 81 26.81 28.75 24.34
C THR A 81 25.69 27.72 24.41
N GLY A 82 24.45 28.20 24.26
CA GLY A 82 23.32 27.31 24.04
C GLY A 82 23.61 26.39 22.85
N PRO A 83 22.88 25.27 22.70
CA PRO A 83 23.07 24.40 21.55
C PRO A 83 23.04 25.25 20.27
N GLU A 84 24.09 25.10 19.45
CA GLU A 84 24.21 25.75 18.14
C GLU A 84 22.88 25.67 17.40
N PRO A 85 22.36 26.78 16.85
CA PRO A 85 21.11 26.76 16.11
C PRO A 85 21.24 25.73 14.99
N PHE A 86 20.20 24.90 14.81
CA PHE A 86 20.17 23.88 13.76
C PHE A 86 20.44 24.56 12.41
N LYS A 87 21.63 24.34 11.83
CA LYS A 87 22.00 24.89 10.54
C LYS A 87 21.19 24.15 9.48
N ASP A 88 20.33 24.87 8.76
CA ASP A 88 19.50 24.30 7.70
C ASP A 88 20.38 23.83 6.53
N THR A 89 20.85 22.59 6.68
CA THR A 89 21.73 21.87 5.73
C THR A 89 20.94 20.76 5.04
N ILE A 90 19.60 20.84 5.07
CA ILE A 90 18.70 19.77 4.58
C ILE A 90 18.97 19.48 3.09
N LEU A 91 19.14 20.53 2.27
CA LEU A 91 19.43 20.37 0.84
C LEU A 91 20.87 19.92 0.56
N GLU A 92 21.84 20.43 1.32
CA GLU A 92 23.26 20.06 1.18
C GLU A 92 23.47 18.57 1.49
N ASN A 93 22.77 18.06 2.52
CA ASN A 93 22.86 16.68 2.98
C ASN A 93 21.85 15.75 2.29
N MET A 94 21.05 16.22 1.34
CA MET A 94 20.07 15.39 0.64
C MET A 94 20.78 14.36 -0.25
N PRO A 95 20.56 13.04 -0.03
CA PRO A 95 21.04 11.98 -0.92
C PRO A 95 20.62 12.24 -2.37
N SER A 96 21.50 11.93 -3.33
CA SER A 96 21.24 12.17 -4.75
C SER A 96 19.96 11.54 -5.27
N GLU A 97 19.60 10.39 -4.72
CA GLU A 97 18.42 9.59 -5.07
C GLU A 97 17.11 10.31 -4.69
N LEU A 98 17.14 11.20 -3.68
CA LEU A 98 15.98 11.99 -3.27
C LEU A 98 15.90 13.33 -4.02
N ARG A 99 16.90 13.68 -4.83
CA ARG A 99 16.90 14.91 -5.64
C ARG A 99 16.04 14.77 -6.90
N VAL A 100 15.65 13.55 -7.25
CA VAL A 100 14.67 13.27 -8.30
C VAL A 100 13.34 12.96 -7.62
N PRO A 101 12.36 13.90 -7.61
CA PRO A 101 11.06 13.64 -7.03
C PRO A 101 10.39 12.46 -7.74
N ARG A 102 9.89 11.49 -6.97
CA ARG A 102 9.05 10.42 -7.53
C ARG A 102 7.61 10.89 -7.56
N PHE A 103 7.06 10.99 -8.77
CA PHE A 103 5.64 11.28 -8.97
C PHE A 103 4.84 9.99 -9.07
N PRO A 104 3.59 9.97 -8.57
CA PRO A 104 2.67 8.87 -8.79
C PRO A 104 2.49 8.60 -10.27
N ALA A 105 2.61 7.34 -10.69
CA ALA A 105 2.34 6.94 -12.07
C ALA A 105 0.85 6.59 -12.25
N PRO A 106 0.23 6.88 -13.41
CA PRO A 106 -1.10 6.37 -13.72
C PRO A 106 -1.11 4.84 -13.72
N MET A 107 -2.23 4.23 -13.34
CA MET A 107 -2.34 2.76 -13.29
C MET A 107 -2.38 2.11 -14.68
N ARG A 108 -2.88 2.84 -15.66
CA ARG A 108 -2.95 2.46 -17.06
C ARG A 108 -1.72 2.97 -17.80
N GLU A 109 -0.87 2.07 -18.27
CA GLU A 109 0.41 2.42 -18.89
C GLU A 109 0.24 3.19 -20.21
N GLU A 110 -0.83 2.89 -20.96
CA GLU A 110 -1.17 3.56 -22.22
C GLU A 110 -1.43 5.07 -22.06
N ILE A 111 -1.62 5.53 -20.82
CA ILE A 111 -1.78 6.95 -20.50
C ILE A 111 -0.46 7.74 -20.68
N MET A 112 0.67 7.05 -20.59
CA MET A 112 1.99 7.67 -20.70
C MET A 112 2.45 7.85 -22.16
N ASP A 113 1.83 7.19 -23.12
CA ASP A 113 2.30 7.13 -24.51
C ASP A 113 2.04 8.42 -25.31
N HIS A 114 0.88 9.05 -25.06
CA HIS A 114 0.48 10.29 -25.72
C HIS A 114 -0.45 11.11 -24.83
N LYS A 115 -0.75 12.36 -25.25
CA LYS A 115 -1.73 13.19 -24.55
C LYS A 115 -3.15 12.72 -24.84
N TRP A 116 -3.91 12.40 -23.80
CA TRP A 116 -5.26 11.88 -23.94
C TRP A 116 -6.27 13.00 -24.20
N SER A 117 -7.00 12.87 -25.32
CA SER A 117 -8.10 13.74 -25.72
C SER A 117 -9.46 13.18 -25.30
N THR A 118 -10.51 14.00 -25.35
CA THR A 118 -11.88 13.54 -25.05
C THR A 118 -12.29 12.30 -25.86
N PRO A 119 -12.07 12.23 -27.20
CA PRO A 119 -12.39 11.03 -27.97
C PRO A 119 -11.62 9.78 -27.52
N ASP A 120 -10.35 9.92 -27.13
CA ASP A 120 -9.54 8.78 -26.64
C ASP A 120 -10.16 8.21 -25.37
N LEU A 121 -10.57 9.09 -24.45
CA LEU A 121 -11.20 8.71 -23.19
C LEU A 121 -12.60 8.09 -23.39
N GLU A 122 -13.39 8.62 -24.32
CA GLU A 122 -14.71 8.08 -24.65
C GLU A 122 -14.64 6.71 -25.34
N ALA A 123 -13.56 6.42 -26.06
CA ALA A 123 -13.33 5.14 -26.72
C ALA A 123 -13.00 3.99 -25.75
N ILE A 124 -12.68 4.28 -24.48
CA ILE A 124 -12.37 3.24 -23.49
C ILE A 124 -13.65 2.47 -23.15
N GLU A 125 -13.65 1.16 -23.43
CA GLU A 125 -14.73 0.26 -23.06
C GLU A 125 -14.69 -0.07 -21.56
N VAL A 126 -15.42 0.70 -20.75
CA VAL A 126 -15.50 0.49 -19.29
C VAL A 126 -16.48 -0.60 -18.87
N GLY A 127 -17.37 -1.04 -19.78
CA GLY A 127 -18.42 -2.00 -19.48
C GLY A 127 -19.33 -1.53 -18.32
N ALA A 128 -20.00 -0.39 -18.48
CA ALA A 128 -20.74 0.27 -17.39
C ALA A 128 -21.84 -0.60 -16.75
N THR A 129 -22.38 -1.58 -17.48
CA THR A 129 -23.39 -2.53 -16.99
C THR A 129 -22.83 -3.91 -16.67
N LYS A 130 -21.50 -4.08 -16.71
CA LYS A 130 -20.84 -5.35 -16.41
C LYS A 130 -21.03 -5.66 -14.93
N HIS A 131 -21.58 -6.85 -14.65
CA HIS A 131 -21.86 -7.30 -13.28
C HIS A 131 -21.33 -8.72 -13.09
N ARG A 132 -20.56 -8.94 -12.02
CA ARG A 132 -20.12 -10.29 -11.64
C ARG A 132 -21.24 -11.03 -10.91
N ILE A 133 -21.74 -12.11 -11.51
CA ILE A 133 -22.75 -12.95 -10.84
C ILE A 133 -22.11 -13.66 -9.62
N PRO A 134 -22.72 -13.61 -8.41
CA PRO A 134 -22.16 -14.25 -7.23
C PRO A 134 -22.36 -15.77 -7.25
N ASP A 135 -21.27 -16.52 -7.38
CA ASP A 135 -21.30 -17.99 -7.41
C ASP A 135 -21.45 -18.64 -6.03
N ARG A 136 -20.76 -18.10 -5.02
CA ARG A 136 -20.61 -18.71 -3.68
C ARG A 136 -21.32 -17.93 -2.59
N VAL A 137 -21.52 -18.56 -1.44
CA VAL A 137 -22.06 -17.89 -0.24
C VAL A 137 -21.20 -16.68 0.16
N SER A 138 -19.87 -16.79 0.08
CA SER A 138 -18.95 -15.67 0.30
C SER A 138 -19.16 -14.53 -0.71
N ASP A 139 -19.42 -14.86 -1.97
CA ASP A 139 -19.63 -13.86 -3.03
C ASP A 139 -20.99 -13.17 -2.86
N LYS A 140 -22.02 -13.92 -2.43
CA LYS A 140 -23.32 -13.38 -2.05
C LYS A 140 -23.21 -12.46 -0.83
N PHE A 141 -22.42 -12.85 0.18
CA PHE A 141 -22.10 -12.00 1.32
C PHE A 141 -21.38 -10.72 0.89
N ALA A 142 -20.37 -10.81 0.02
CA ALA A 142 -19.65 -9.66 -0.49
C ALA A 142 -20.58 -8.67 -1.20
N LEU A 143 -21.43 -9.17 -2.12
CA LEU A 143 -22.42 -8.36 -2.80
C LEU A 143 -23.42 -7.72 -1.83
N TRP A 144 -23.92 -8.51 -0.87
CA TRP A 144 -24.83 -8.01 0.16
C TRP A 144 -24.20 -6.91 1.01
N ALA A 145 -22.93 -7.06 1.41
CA ALA A 145 -22.21 -6.06 2.20
C ALA A 145 -22.11 -4.73 1.45
N VAL A 146 -21.71 -4.77 0.18
CA VAL A 146 -21.62 -3.58 -0.68
C VAL A 146 -22.99 -2.91 -0.86
N LYS A 147 -24.03 -3.68 -1.22
CA LYS A 147 -25.38 -3.13 -1.39
C LYS A 147 -25.98 -2.59 -0.09
N SER A 148 -25.59 -3.15 1.06
CA SER A 148 -26.05 -2.69 2.38
C SER A 148 -25.41 -1.36 2.78
N ILE A 149 -24.15 -1.12 2.40
CA ILE A 149 -23.45 0.15 2.63
C ILE A 149 -23.92 1.23 1.64
N ARG A 150 -24.23 0.85 0.40
CA ARG A 150 -24.62 1.82 -0.64
C ARG A 150 -25.87 2.62 -0.27
N LYS A 151 -26.94 1.96 0.20
CA LYS A 151 -28.22 2.61 0.51
C LYS A 151 -28.11 3.79 1.49
N PRO A 152 -27.52 3.64 2.69
CA PRO A 152 -27.37 4.76 3.63
C PRO A 152 -26.44 5.85 3.09
N THR A 153 -25.39 5.48 2.35
CA THR A 153 -24.47 6.45 1.73
C THR A 153 -25.18 7.30 0.67
N ASP A 154 -25.94 6.69 -0.24
CA ASP A 154 -26.72 7.41 -1.25
C ASP A 154 -27.73 8.37 -0.58
N LEU A 155 -28.35 7.95 0.54
CA LEU A 155 -29.27 8.79 1.30
C LEU A 155 -28.58 9.97 2.00
N PHE A 156 -27.36 9.77 2.51
CA PHE A 156 -26.60 10.80 3.21
C PHE A 156 -26.07 11.87 2.25
N PHE A 157 -25.54 11.47 1.09
CA PHE A 157 -24.93 12.39 0.14
C PHE A 157 -25.91 13.01 -0.85
N ARG A 158 -27.00 12.33 -1.22
CA ARG A 158 -27.97 12.80 -2.22
C ARG A 158 -27.26 13.40 -3.45
N ASN A 159 -27.52 14.67 -3.77
CA ASN A 159 -26.98 15.38 -4.94
C ASN A 159 -25.59 16.00 -4.70
N LYS A 160 -24.91 15.69 -3.58
CA LYS A 160 -23.57 16.22 -3.27
C LYS A 160 -22.48 15.33 -3.89
N TYR A 161 -22.40 15.31 -5.23
CA TYR A 161 -21.49 14.43 -5.98
C TYR A 161 -20.02 14.59 -5.56
N PHE A 162 -19.50 15.81 -5.46
CA PHE A 162 -18.10 16.03 -5.06
C PHE A 162 -17.81 15.57 -3.62
N HIS A 163 -18.66 15.90 -2.66
CA HIS A 163 -18.48 15.45 -1.27
C HIS A 163 -18.59 13.94 -1.14
N ARG A 164 -19.45 13.31 -1.96
CA ARG A 164 -19.56 11.86 -2.05
C ARG A 164 -18.28 11.24 -2.59
N SER A 165 -17.78 11.71 -3.74
CA SER A 165 -16.54 11.22 -4.34
C SER A 165 -15.38 11.35 -3.35
N VAL A 166 -15.15 12.54 -2.78
CA VAL A 166 -14.10 12.75 -1.76
C VAL A 166 -14.19 11.74 -0.60
N MET A 167 -15.38 11.46 -0.07
CA MET A 167 -15.51 10.48 1.01
C MET A 167 -15.24 9.04 0.52
N LEU A 168 -15.74 8.67 -0.66
CA LEU A 168 -15.60 7.33 -1.21
C LEU A 168 -14.15 7.02 -1.59
N GLU A 169 -13.42 7.96 -2.20
CA GLU A 169 -12.00 7.77 -2.56
C GLU A 169 -11.11 7.51 -1.35
N VAL A 170 -11.40 8.15 -0.21
CA VAL A 170 -10.65 7.91 1.03
C VAL A 170 -10.81 6.46 1.49
N VAL A 171 -11.99 5.87 1.29
CA VAL A 171 -12.27 4.48 1.62
C VAL A 171 -11.71 3.55 0.55
N ALA A 172 -11.80 3.91 -0.73
CA ALA A 172 -11.29 3.14 -1.86
C ALA A 172 -9.77 3.00 -1.89
N ALA A 173 -9.02 3.97 -1.34
CA ALA A 173 -7.57 3.87 -1.19
C ALA A 173 -7.10 2.87 -0.11
N VAL A 174 -8.01 2.33 0.74
CA VAL A 174 -7.64 1.44 1.86
C VAL A 174 -7.40 -0.02 1.44
N PRO A 175 -8.27 -0.66 0.63
CA PRO A 175 -8.13 -2.07 0.27
C PRO A 175 -6.79 -2.45 -0.35
N GLY A 176 -6.33 -1.73 -1.37
CA GLY A 176 -5.04 -1.98 -2.02
C GLY A 176 -3.88 -1.91 -1.01
N MET A 177 -3.89 -0.91 -0.12
CA MET A 177 -2.87 -0.75 0.91
C MET A 177 -2.88 -1.91 1.93
N VAL A 178 -4.07 -2.32 2.40
CA VAL A 178 -4.23 -3.45 3.32
C VAL A 178 -3.79 -4.76 2.67
N GLY A 179 -4.21 -5.00 1.43
CA GLY A 179 -3.85 -6.19 0.67
C GLY A 179 -2.33 -6.25 0.45
N GLY A 180 -1.74 -5.17 -0.05
CA GLY A 180 -0.29 -5.04 -0.24
C GLY A 180 0.49 -5.27 1.05
N LEU A 181 0.08 -4.65 2.16
CA LEU A 181 0.72 -4.82 3.48
C LEU A 181 0.66 -6.26 3.98
N ILE A 182 -0.52 -6.89 3.98
CA ILE A 182 -0.70 -8.25 4.50
C ILE A 182 0.08 -9.25 3.63
N ARG A 183 0.05 -9.08 2.30
CA ARG A 183 0.83 -9.91 1.38
C ARG A 183 2.34 -9.73 1.57
N HIS A 184 2.80 -8.49 1.74
CA HIS A 184 4.19 -8.18 2.05
C HIS A 184 4.67 -8.90 3.31
N ILE A 185 3.92 -8.79 4.41
CA ILE A 185 4.25 -9.47 5.66
C ILE A 185 4.27 -11.00 5.46
N LYS A 186 3.30 -11.57 4.74
CA LYS A 186 3.26 -13.01 4.44
C LYS A 186 4.43 -13.47 3.57
N SER A 187 4.87 -12.65 2.62
CA SER A 187 6.05 -12.93 1.79
C SER A 187 7.32 -12.98 2.65
N LEU A 188 7.50 -11.99 3.54
CA LEU A 188 8.63 -11.95 4.48
C LEU A 188 8.62 -13.13 5.46
N GLN A 189 7.48 -13.41 6.09
CA GLN A 189 7.36 -14.52 7.05
C GLN A 189 7.54 -15.89 6.38
N GLY A 190 7.08 -16.02 5.14
CA GLY A 190 7.19 -17.24 4.36
C GLY A 190 8.51 -17.36 3.58
N MET A 191 9.37 -16.34 3.61
CA MET A 191 10.61 -16.26 2.81
C MET A 191 10.38 -16.65 1.34
N ARG A 192 9.30 -16.14 0.76
CA ARG A 192 8.82 -16.54 -0.58
C ARG A 192 8.48 -15.32 -1.43
N HIS A 193 8.62 -15.48 -2.74
CA HIS A 193 8.16 -14.46 -3.68
C HIS A 193 6.64 -14.27 -3.58
N ASP A 194 6.18 -13.03 -3.79
CA ASP A 194 4.76 -12.69 -3.71
C ASP A 194 3.98 -13.01 -4.99
N GLY A 195 4.68 -13.11 -6.13
CA GLY A 195 4.06 -13.38 -7.42
C GLY A 195 3.54 -12.13 -8.13
N GLY A 196 3.93 -10.92 -7.70
CA GLY A 196 3.68 -9.66 -8.41
C GLY A 196 2.47 -8.86 -7.93
N TRP A 197 1.83 -9.25 -6.83
CA TRP A 197 0.59 -8.64 -6.34
C TRP A 197 0.85 -7.41 -5.48
N ILE A 198 1.90 -7.40 -4.65
CA ILE A 198 2.19 -6.29 -3.74
C ILE A 198 2.33 -4.97 -4.52
N GLY A 199 3.13 -4.97 -5.58
CA GLY A 199 3.33 -3.77 -6.40
C GLY A 199 2.01 -3.26 -7.00
N HIS A 200 1.22 -4.18 -7.55
CA HIS A 200 -0.07 -3.85 -8.15
C HIS A 200 -1.06 -3.28 -7.13
N LEU A 201 -1.19 -3.89 -5.95
CA LEU A 201 -2.13 -3.44 -4.91
C LEU A 201 -1.72 -2.10 -4.28
N LEU A 202 -0.42 -1.83 -4.17
CA LEU A 202 0.07 -0.53 -3.73
C LEU A 202 -0.14 0.54 -4.79
N HIS A 203 -0.06 0.18 -6.07
CA HIS A 203 -0.33 1.08 -7.20
C HIS A 203 -1.82 1.43 -7.28
N GLU A 204 -2.72 0.46 -7.10
CA GLU A 204 -4.17 0.67 -6.96
C GLU A 204 -4.46 1.68 -5.83
N ALA A 205 -3.89 1.46 -4.63
CA ALA A 205 -4.06 2.38 -3.51
C ALA A 205 -3.52 3.79 -3.78
N GLU A 206 -2.44 3.92 -4.56
CA GLU A 206 -1.93 5.22 -4.98
C GLU A 206 -2.83 5.89 -6.02
N ASN A 207 -3.39 5.13 -6.97
CA ASN A 207 -4.32 5.63 -7.98
C ASN A 207 -5.59 6.22 -7.33
N GLU A 208 -6.22 5.49 -6.42
CA GLU A 208 -7.36 5.93 -5.60
C GLU A 208 -7.02 7.21 -4.79
N ARG A 209 -5.80 7.28 -4.24
CA ARG A 209 -5.32 8.49 -3.56
C ARG A 209 -5.21 9.67 -4.54
N MET A 210 -4.84 9.45 -5.79
CA MET A 210 -4.77 10.50 -6.82
C MET A 210 -6.15 10.96 -7.28
N HIS A 211 -7.16 10.08 -7.27
CA HIS A 211 -8.56 10.48 -7.45
C HIS A 211 -8.97 11.45 -6.33
N LEU A 212 -8.70 11.07 -5.07
CA LEU A 212 -8.96 11.95 -3.91
C LEU A 212 -8.28 13.31 -4.05
N MET A 213 -6.97 13.33 -4.32
CA MET A 213 -6.23 14.59 -4.45
C MET A 213 -6.78 15.47 -5.59
N THR A 214 -7.27 14.86 -6.66
CA THR A 214 -7.94 15.57 -7.75
C THR A 214 -9.25 16.19 -7.31
N TRP A 215 -10.10 15.45 -6.60
CA TRP A 215 -11.38 15.99 -6.11
C TRP A 215 -11.22 17.08 -5.06
N MET A 216 -10.15 17.03 -4.27
CA MET A 216 -9.81 18.08 -3.30
C MET A 216 -9.49 19.45 -3.92
N GLU A 217 -9.09 19.49 -5.20
CA GLU A 217 -8.93 20.75 -5.94
C GLU A 217 -10.26 21.36 -6.37
N ILE A 218 -11.33 20.57 -6.41
CA ILE A 218 -12.67 21.02 -6.82
C ILE A 218 -13.55 21.32 -5.61
N GLY A 219 -13.55 20.43 -4.61
CA GLY A 219 -14.41 20.53 -3.44
C GLY A 219 -13.69 20.14 -2.16
N LYS A 220 -13.47 21.12 -1.27
CA LYS A 220 -12.77 20.87 0.01
C LYS A 220 -13.77 20.54 1.12
N PRO A 221 -13.63 19.40 1.81
CA PRO A 221 -14.51 19.04 2.91
C PRO A 221 -14.27 19.95 4.11
N VAL A 222 -15.36 20.31 4.79
CA VAL A 222 -15.29 21.10 6.04
C VAL A 222 -14.85 20.23 7.22
N LEU A 223 -14.51 20.85 8.36
CA LEU A 223 -13.89 20.13 9.49
C LEU A 223 -14.71 18.93 9.99
N TRP A 224 -16.04 19.05 10.06
CA TRP A 224 -16.89 17.94 10.50
C TRP A 224 -16.94 16.79 9.47
N GLU A 225 -16.91 17.10 8.17
CA GLU A 225 -16.83 16.10 7.10
C GLU A 225 -15.49 15.36 7.19
N ARG A 226 -14.39 16.08 7.45
CA ARG A 226 -13.08 15.47 7.68
C ARG A 226 -13.06 14.55 8.90
N ALA A 227 -13.72 14.94 10.00
CA ALA A 227 -13.85 14.11 11.19
C ALA A 227 -14.69 12.84 10.92
N LEU A 228 -15.76 12.96 10.13
CA LEU A 228 -16.56 11.82 9.68
C LEU A 228 -15.74 10.88 8.78
N ILE A 229 -15.05 11.43 7.78
CA ILE A 229 -14.16 10.69 6.87
C ILE A 229 -13.11 9.91 7.67
N ALA A 230 -12.42 10.55 8.62
CA ALA A 230 -11.42 9.89 9.44
C ALA A 230 -12.00 8.73 10.27
N THR A 231 -13.22 8.91 10.79
CA THR A 231 -13.93 7.88 11.56
C THR A 231 -14.31 6.69 10.68
N VAL A 232 -14.91 6.96 9.52
CA VAL A 232 -15.30 5.93 8.55
C VAL A 232 -14.07 5.17 8.03
N GLN A 233 -13.01 5.89 7.67
CA GLN A 233 -11.76 5.30 7.20
C GLN A 233 -11.14 4.37 8.27
N THR A 234 -11.09 4.81 9.54
CA THR A 234 -10.55 4.00 10.64
C THR A 234 -11.38 2.73 10.86
N GLY A 235 -12.70 2.85 10.89
CA GLY A 235 -13.60 1.71 11.05
C GLY A 235 -13.51 0.73 9.87
N PHE A 236 -13.52 1.26 8.64
CA PHE A 236 -13.38 0.46 7.43
C PHE A 236 -12.03 -0.25 7.37
N PHE A 237 -10.93 0.45 7.67
CA PHE A 237 -9.60 -0.16 7.76
C PHE A 237 -9.58 -1.36 8.71
N ALA A 238 -10.14 -1.23 9.93
CA ALA A 238 -10.16 -2.31 10.90
C ALA A 238 -10.98 -3.52 10.41
N VAL A 239 -12.19 -3.28 9.92
CA VAL A 239 -13.09 -4.35 9.44
C VAL A 239 -12.54 -5.02 8.18
N PHE A 240 -12.07 -4.24 7.22
CA PHE A 240 -11.51 -4.75 5.97
C PHE A 240 -10.20 -5.51 6.20
N SER A 241 -9.33 -5.02 7.09
CA SER A 241 -8.10 -5.75 7.48
C SER A 241 -8.44 -7.11 8.09
N LEU A 242 -9.44 -7.18 8.98
CA LEU A 242 -9.90 -8.44 9.55
C LEU A 242 -10.46 -9.37 8.46
N LEU A 243 -11.29 -8.84 7.56
CA LEU A 243 -11.82 -9.61 6.43
C LEU A 243 -10.71 -10.16 5.54
N TYR A 244 -9.71 -9.35 5.20
CA TYR A 244 -8.59 -9.75 4.35
C TYR A 244 -7.71 -10.81 5.04
N MET A 245 -7.49 -10.71 6.35
CA MET A 245 -6.77 -11.74 7.11
C MET A 245 -7.51 -13.08 7.12
N ILE A 246 -8.84 -13.07 7.26
CA ILE A 246 -9.68 -14.28 7.32
C ILE A 246 -9.91 -14.86 5.92
N SER A 247 -10.23 -14.03 4.94
CA SER A 247 -10.61 -14.42 3.59
C SER A 247 -10.21 -13.37 2.55
N PRO A 248 -8.95 -13.38 2.07
CA PRO A 248 -8.48 -12.48 1.02
C PRO A 248 -9.35 -12.54 -0.23
N ARG A 249 -9.80 -13.74 -0.62
CA ARG A 249 -10.74 -13.95 -1.73
C ARG A 249 -12.01 -13.11 -1.58
N THR A 250 -12.62 -13.17 -0.40
CA THR A 250 -13.87 -12.44 -0.14
C THR A 250 -13.62 -10.94 -0.11
N ALA A 251 -12.50 -10.51 0.47
CA ALA A 251 -12.07 -9.12 0.46
C ALA A 251 -11.93 -8.57 -0.97
N HIS A 252 -11.20 -9.25 -1.85
CA HIS A 252 -11.11 -8.87 -3.27
C HIS A 252 -12.46 -8.87 -3.98
N ARG A 253 -13.37 -9.81 -3.64
CA ARG A 253 -14.72 -9.80 -4.22
C ARG A 253 -15.55 -8.62 -3.72
N VAL A 254 -15.37 -8.19 -2.46
CA VAL A 254 -16.00 -6.96 -1.94
C VAL A 254 -15.52 -5.75 -2.73
N VAL A 255 -14.21 -5.61 -2.93
CA VAL A 255 -13.63 -4.51 -3.72
C VAL A 255 -14.17 -4.53 -5.15
N GLY A 256 -14.13 -5.67 -5.85
CA GLY A 256 -14.69 -5.77 -7.20
C GLY A 256 -16.16 -5.33 -7.31
N TYR A 257 -16.98 -5.58 -6.28
CA TYR A 257 -18.34 -5.04 -6.25
C TYR A 257 -18.42 -3.56 -5.87
N LEU A 258 -17.52 -3.04 -5.03
CA LEU A 258 -17.43 -1.59 -4.77
C LEU A 258 -17.13 -0.85 -6.07
N GLU A 259 -16.21 -1.37 -6.89
CA GLU A 259 -15.84 -0.70 -8.13
C GLU A 259 -16.90 -0.83 -9.23
N GLU A 260 -17.73 -1.88 -9.22
CA GLU A 260 -18.96 -1.91 -10.02
C GLU A 260 -19.88 -0.73 -9.66
N GLU A 261 -20.03 -0.44 -8.37
CA GLU A 261 -20.80 0.71 -7.92
C GLU A 261 -20.12 2.04 -8.25
N ALA A 262 -18.79 2.10 -8.25
CA ALA A 262 -18.00 3.27 -8.61
C ALA A 262 -18.14 3.61 -10.10
N VAL A 263 -17.96 2.63 -11.00
CA VAL A 263 -18.17 2.79 -12.45
C VAL A 263 -19.59 3.29 -12.76
N SER A 264 -20.60 2.74 -12.08
CA SER A 264 -21.99 3.22 -12.20
C SER A 264 -22.14 4.66 -11.70
N SER A 265 -21.53 4.99 -10.56
CA SER A 265 -21.62 6.34 -9.96
C SER A 265 -20.96 7.40 -10.85
N TYR A 266 -19.80 7.10 -11.42
CA TYR A 266 -19.13 8.00 -12.37
C TYR A 266 -19.84 8.10 -13.72
N THR A 267 -20.53 7.04 -14.15
CA THR A 267 -21.40 7.13 -15.33
C THR A 267 -22.56 8.10 -15.10
N HIS A 268 -23.23 8.02 -13.95
CA HIS A 268 -24.26 9.02 -13.61
C HIS A 268 -23.67 10.43 -13.46
N PHE A 269 -22.45 10.56 -12.93
CA PHE A 269 -21.79 11.87 -12.85
C PHE A 269 -21.59 12.48 -14.25
N LEU A 270 -21.15 11.68 -15.25
CA LEU A 270 -21.07 12.16 -16.64
C LEU A 270 -22.43 12.61 -17.18
N GLU A 271 -23.50 11.86 -16.91
CA GLU A 271 -24.86 12.22 -17.32
C GLU A 271 -25.34 13.56 -16.71
N GLU A 272 -24.96 13.85 -15.46
CA GLU A 272 -25.26 15.13 -14.81
C GLU A 272 -24.50 16.31 -15.43
N ILE A 273 -23.24 16.08 -15.83
CA ILE A 273 -22.43 17.08 -16.54
C ILE A 273 -23.01 17.32 -17.95
N ASP A 274 -23.32 16.25 -18.69
CA ASP A 274 -23.84 16.31 -20.05
C ASP A 274 -25.22 16.95 -20.11
N ALA A 275 -26.03 16.77 -19.06
CA ALA A 275 -27.31 17.45 -18.91
C ALA A 275 -27.20 18.90 -18.40
N GLY A 276 -25.99 19.41 -18.15
CA GLY A 276 -25.73 20.77 -17.69
C GLY A 276 -26.14 21.04 -16.23
N ARG A 277 -26.40 20.00 -15.42
CA ARG A 277 -26.70 20.14 -13.99
C ARG A 277 -25.44 20.37 -13.16
N ILE A 278 -24.30 19.90 -13.65
CA ILE A 278 -22.97 20.19 -13.10
C ILE A 278 -22.16 20.94 -14.16
N GLU A 279 -21.56 22.06 -13.78
CA GLU A 279 -20.75 22.88 -14.68
C GLU A 279 -19.48 22.13 -15.11
N ASN A 280 -19.24 22.05 -16.43
CA ASN A 280 -18.06 21.41 -16.98
C ASN A 280 -16.86 22.38 -17.01
N VAL A 281 -16.28 22.63 -15.84
CA VAL A 281 -15.12 23.52 -15.67
C VAL A 281 -13.83 22.92 -16.25
N LYS A 282 -12.76 23.71 -16.34
CA LYS A 282 -11.43 23.22 -16.73
C LYS A 282 -10.93 22.16 -15.72
N ALA A 283 -10.27 21.12 -16.22
CA ALA A 283 -9.64 20.11 -15.38
C ALA A 283 -8.56 20.70 -14.45
N PRO A 284 -8.47 20.25 -13.19
CA PRO A 284 -7.38 20.61 -12.29
C PRO A 284 -6.00 20.21 -12.82
N GLU A 285 -4.96 20.99 -12.52
CA GLU A 285 -3.59 20.74 -13.01
C GLU A 285 -3.05 19.37 -12.59
N ILE A 286 -3.35 18.93 -11.37
CA ILE A 286 -2.98 17.60 -10.89
C ILE A 286 -3.52 16.48 -11.79
N ALA A 287 -4.75 16.63 -12.30
CA ALA A 287 -5.37 15.67 -13.19
C ALA A 287 -4.74 15.70 -14.59
N LEU A 288 -4.47 16.92 -15.10
CA LEU A 288 -3.81 17.10 -16.39
C LEU A 288 -2.44 16.40 -16.43
N VAL A 289 -1.68 16.51 -15.34
CA VAL A 289 -0.36 15.89 -15.23
C VAL A 289 -0.48 14.38 -15.01
N TYR A 290 -1.31 13.95 -14.06
CA TYR A 290 -1.39 12.53 -13.67
C TYR A 290 -1.93 11.63 -14.78
N TRP A 291 -3.02 12.03 -15.44
CA TRP A 291 -3.60 11.29 -16.57
C TRP A 291 -3.10 11.79 -17.93
N ASN A 292 -2.04 12.59 -17.96
CA ASN A 292 -1.45 13.14 -19.19
C ASN A 292 -2.49 13.70 -20.19
N LEU A 293 -3.45 14.46 -19.69
CA LEU A 293 -4.58 14.94 -20.48
C LEU A 293 -4.16 16.10 -21.42
N ASP A 294 -5.00 16.37 -22.43
CA ASP A 294 -4.91 17.60 -23.21
C ASP A 294 -5.01 18.84 -22.28
N PRO A 295 -4.22 19.91 -22.48
CA PRO A 295 -4.27 21.11 -21.65
C PRO A 295 -5.64 21.83 -21.62
N LYS A 296 -6.51 21.54 -22.59
CA LYS A 296 -7.89 22.05 -22.68
C LYS A 296 -8.92 21.09 -22.08
N ALA A 297 -8.49 19.97 -21.49
CA ALA A 297 -9.38 19.01 -20.86
C ALA A 297 -10.23 19.66 -19.76
N THR A 298 -11.41 19.10 -19.59
CA THR A 298 -12.49 19.57 -18.74
C THR A 298 -12.74 18.59 -17.59
N LEU A 299 -13.59 18.97 -16.64
CA LEU A 299 -14.03 18.11 -15.55
C LEU A 299 -14.59 16.79 -16.07
N ARG A 300 -15.35 16.82 -17.17
CA ARG A 300 -15.88 15.62 -17.82
C ARG A 300 -14.77 14.64 -18.22
N ASP A 301 -13.66 15.13 -18.75
CA ASP A 301 -12.51 14.30 -19.15
C ASP A 301 -11.84 13.64 -17.94
N VAL A 302 -11.75 14.36 -16.83
CA VAL A 302 -11.27 13.80 -15.55
C VAL A 302 -12.18 12.68 -15.08
N VAL A 303 -13.51 12.88 -15.13
CA VAL A 303 -14.49 11.85 -14.75
C VAL A 303 -14.39 10.62 -15.66
N LEU A 304 -14.15 10.79 -16.97
CA LEU A 304 -13.92 9.67 -17.88
C LEU A 304 -12.66 8.88 -17.51
N ALA A 305 -11.55 9.57 -17.21
CA ALA A 305 -10.29 8.94 -16.83
C ALA A 305 -10.42 8.15 -15.52
N VAL A 306 -11.01 8.77 -14.49
CA VAL A 306 -11.29 8.11 -13.20
C VAL A 306 -12.18 6.88 -13.39
N ARG A 307 -13.29 7.01 -14.15
CA ARG A 307 -14.18 5.87 -14.43
C ARG A 307 -13.46 4.70 -15.12
N ALA A 308 -12.45 4.98 -15.96
CA ALA A 308 -11.67 3.95 -16.61
C ALA A 308 -10.74 3.22 -15.64
N ASP A 309 -10.10 3.95 -14.71
CA ASP A 309 -9.30 3.36 -13.62
C ASP A 309 -10.18 2.45 -12.75
N GLU A 310 -11.38 2.91 -12.38
CA GLU A 310 -12.35 2.14 -11.59
C GLU A 310 -12.78 0.84 -12.28
N ALA A 311 -12.95 0.87 -13.61
CA ALA A 311 -13.25 -0.32 -14.38
C ALA A 311 -12.08 -1.33 -14.38
N LEU A 312 -10.83 -0.85 -14.37
CA LEU A 312 -9.63 -1.67 -14.24
C LEU A 312 -9.55 -2.28 -12.82
N HIS A 313 -9.80 -1.50 -11.77
CA HIS A 313 -9.80 -1.99 -10.39
C HIS A 313 -10.90 -3.05 -10.18
N ARG A 314 -12.10 -2.82 -10.72
CA ARG A 314 -13.20 -3.78 -10.75
C ARG A 314 -12.77 -5.12 -11.31
N ASP A 315 -12.22 -5.08 -12.53
CA ASP A 315 -11.89 -6.29 -13.28
C ASP A 315 -10.72 -7.02 -12.62
N THR A 316 -9.73 -6.29 -12.14
CA THR A 316 -8.57 -6.84 -11.44
C THR A 316 -8.96 -7.48 -10.11
N ASN A 317 -9.76 -6.82 -9.27
CA ASN A 317 -10.16 -7.39 -7.98
C ASN A 317 -11.07 -8.61 -8.13
N HIS A 318 -12.00 -8.62 -9.10
CA HIS A 318 -12.74 -9.83 -9.44
C HIS A 318 -11.81 -10.95 -9.91
N HIS A 319 -10.82 -10.62 -10.73
CA HIS A 319 -9.81 -11.57 -11.22
C HIS A 319 -8.95 -12.14 -10.08
N PHE A 320 -8.44 -11.31 -9.17
CA PHE A 320 -7.67 -11.74 -7.98
C PHE A 320 -8.48 -12.68 -7.08
N SER A 321 -9.77 -12.41 -6.88
CA SER A 321 -10.67 -13.34 -6.19
C SER A 321 -10.72 -14.71 -6.86
N ASP A 322 -10.80 -14.75 -8.19
CA ASP A 322 -10.82 -15.99 -8.97
C ASP A 322 -9.45 -16.72 -8.97
N ARG A 323 -8.34 -15.97 -8.99
CA ARG A 323 -6.98 -16.53 -8.90
C ARG A 323 -6.76 -17.25 -7.57
N ILE A 324 -7.16 -16.64 -6.46
CA ILE A 324 -7.10 -17.28 -5.13
C ILE A 324 -7.97 -18.54 -5.12
N ARG A 325 -9.16 -18.52 -5.74
CA ARG A 325 -10.01 -19.71 -5.88
C ARG A 325 -9.32 -20.83 -6.66
N ALA A 326 -8.60 -20.48 -7.71
CA ALA A 326 -7.89 -21.44 -8.56
C ALA A 326 -6.54 -21.89 -7.96
N ASN A 327 -6.13 -21.34 -6.81
CA ASN A 327 -4.79 -21.49 -6.25
C ASN A 327 -3.68 -21.10 -7.25
N ARG A 328 -3.91 -20.03 -8.03
CA ARG A 328 -2.97 -19.50 -9.02
C ARG A 328 -2.59 -18.06 -8.66
N GLU A 329 -1.81 -17.90 -7.60
CA GLU A 329 -1.48 -16.57 -7.07
C GLU A 329 -0.16 -15.99 -7.62
N SER A 330 0.59 -16.69 -8.47
CA SER A 330 1.76 -16.11 -9.14
C SER A 330 1.37 -15.55 -10.51
N LEU A 331 1.47 -14.23 -10.72
CA LEU A 331 1.28 -13.62 -12.04
C LEU A 331 2.45 -13.97 -12.98
N PHE A 332 3.66 -14.08 -12.44
CA PHE A 332 4.85 -14.42 -13.21
C PHE A 332 4.78 -15.81 -13.82
N GLU A 333 4.29 -16.80 -13.08
CA GLU A 333 4.13 -18.18 -13.60
C GLU A 333 3.21 -18.22 -14.83
N ASP A 334 2.13 -17.43 -14.84
CA ASP A 334 1.22 -17.40 -15.98
C ASP A 334 1.85 -16.66 -17.18
N MET A 335 2.59 -15.56 -16.94
CA MET A 335 3.24 -14.80 -18.02
C MET A 335 4.39 -15.59 -18.67
N GLU A 336 5.15 -16.37 -17.90
CA GLU A 336 6.15 -17.31 -18.44
C GLU A 336 5.53 -18.31 -19.43
N ASN A 337 4.29 -18.76 -19.18
CA ASN A 337 3.58 -19.70 -20.05
C ASN A 337 3.03 -19.06 -21.34
N VAL A 338 2.89 -17.73 -21.40
CA VAL A 338 2.38 -16.99 -22.56
C VAL A 338 3.51 -16.51 -23.49
N GLY A 339 4.77 -16.63 -23.06
CA GLY A 339 5.95 -16.37 -23.90
C GLY A 339 6.52 -14.94 -23.79
N ASP A 340 5.88 -14.06 -23.01
CA ASP A 340 6.38 -12.73 -22.67
C ASP A 340 7.27 -12.83 -21.42
N LYS A 341 8.60 -12.65 -21.59
CA LYS A 341 9.63 -12.83 -20.54
C LYS A 341 9.77 -11.59 -19.64
N PRO A 342 10.30 -11.74 -18.40
CA PRO A 342 11.74 -11.97 -18.17
C PRO A 342 12.08 -13.37 -17.64
N HIS A 343 13.24 -13.90 -18.05
CA HIS A 343 13.87 -15.12 -17.50
C HIS A 343 14.44 -14.87 -16.09
N ILE A 344 13.58 -14.66 -15.09
CA ILE A 344 14.00 -14.68 -13.69
C ILE A 344 13.14 -15.72 -12.99
N LYS A 345 13.69 -16.94 -12.88
CA LYS A 345 13.15 -17.95 -11.97
C LYS A 345 13.35 -17.44 -10.53
N TYR A 346 12.28 -16.95 -9.93
CA TYR A 346 12.24 -16.54 -8.52
C TYR A 346 12.20 -17.73 -7.58
#